data_AF-A0A6N2S949-F1
#
_entry.id   AF-A0A6N2S949-F1
#
_cell.length_a   1.000
_cell.length_b   1.000
_cell.length_c   1.000
_cell.angle_alpha   90.00
_cell.angle_beta   90.00
_cell.angle_gamma   90.00
#
_symmetry.space_group_name_H-M   'P 1'
#
loop_
_entity.id
_entity.type
_entity.pdbx_description
1 polymer ?
#
loop_
_entity_poly.entity_id
_entity_poly.type
_entity_poly.pdbx_seq_one_letter_code
_entity_poly.pdbx_strand_id
1 'polypeptide(L)'
;MLSAGNLAPYVGFTEEEVQKLAEEYHQDFNEVKRWYDGYLLKDYQVYNPRAVVSVMLRGEFKSYWSETASYDAIVPLINMNYDGLKTAIIEMLSGAEVKVNTATFKNDTVNIKNKDDVLTYMIHLGYLGYNENKKTAFVPNEEIRQELTVAVESKLR
;
A
#
# COMPACT_ATOMS: atom_id res chain seq x y z
N MET A 1 7.49 1.78 7.24
CA MET A 1 7.31 3.04 6.46
C MET A 1 6.85 4.25 7.28
N LEU A 2 6.61 4.14 8.60
CA LEU A 2 6.00 5.24 9.38
C LEU A 2 6.85 6.51 9.54
N SER A 3 8.17 6.43 9.39
CA SER A 3 9.10 7.58 9.51
C SER A 3 10.38 7.31 8.71
N ALA A 4 10.30 7.42 7.38
CA ALA A 4 11.46 7.20 6.51
C ALA A 4 12.54 8.29 6.67
N GLY A 5 12.18 9.50 7.10
CA GLY A 5 13.12 10.59 7.32
C GLY A 5 13.97 10.90 6.08
N ASN A 6 15.28 11.04 6.26
CA ASN A 6 16.22 11.30 5.15
C ASN A 6 16.46 10.08 4.25
N LEU A 7 15.93 8.91 4.61
CA LEU A 7 16.02 7.71 3.77
C LEU A 7 14.92 7.65 2.71
N ALA A 8 13.90 8.51 2.78
CA ALA A 8 12.75 8.49 1.87
C ALA A 8 13.11 8.40 0.37
N PRO A 9 14.12 9.13 -0.16
CA PRO A 9 14.47 9.06 -1.58
C PRO A 9 15.13 7.74 -2.01
N TYR A 10 15.53 6.88 -1.07
CA TYR A 10 16.35 5.69 -1.34
C TYR A 10 15.60 4.37 -1.16
N VAL A 11 14.33 4.40 -0.77
CA VAL A 11 13.53 3.19 -0.52
C VAL A 11 12.71 2.73 -1.74
N GLY A 12 12.69 3.53 -2.81
CA GLY A 12 12.04 3.23 -4.07
C GLY A 12 12.39 4.29 -5.12
N PHE A 13 11.66 4.32 -6.23
CA PHE A 13 11.82 5.41 -7.21
C PHE A 13 11.06 6.64 -6.75
N THR A 14 11.64 7.81 -6.97
CA THR A 14 10.97 9.11 -6.82
C THR A 14 10.11 9.42 -8.05
N GLU A 15 9.14 10.33 -7.90
CA GLU A 15 8.30 10.77 -9.04
C GLU A 15 9.14 11.28 -10.23
N GLU A 16 10.19 12.04 -9.96
CA GLU A 16 11.10 12.56 -10.99
C GLU A 16 11.83 11.44 -11.74
N GLU A 17 12.24 10.37 -11.04
CA GLU A 17 12.86 9.20 -11.67
C GLU A 17 11.84 8.41 -12.49
N VAL A 18 10.63 8.22 -11.98
CA VAL A 18 9.56 7.52 -12.71
C VAL A 18 9.17 8.29 -13.97
N GLN A 19 9.10 9.63 -13.92
CA GLN A 19 8.82 10.45 -15.09
C GLN A 19 9.89 10.27 -16.18
N LYS A 20 11.17 10.32 -15.81
CA LYS A 20 12.29 10.10 -16.76
C LYS A 20 12.25 8.70 -17.37
N LEU A 21 11.97 7.68 -16.56
CA LEU A 21 11.82 6.30 -17.03
C LEU A 21 10.60 6.16 -17.97
N ALA A 22 9.48 6.79 -17.65
CA ALA A 22 8.29 6.76 -18.52
C ALA A 22 8.59 7.39 -19.90
N GLU A 23 9.35 8.49 -19.93
CA GLU A 23 9.81 9.10 -21.17
C GLU A 23 10.76 8.18 -21.97
N GLU A 24 11.74 7.58 -21.31
CA GLU A 24 12.73 6.67 -21.92
C GLU A 24 12.10 5.39 -22.51
N TYR A 25 11.16 4.79 -21.78
CA TYR A 25 10.50 3.54 -22.14
C TYR A 25 9.13 3.74 -22.83
N HIS A 26 8.81 4.98 -23.21
CA HIS A 26 7.59 5.36 -23.93
C HIS A 26 6.29 4.89 -23.24
N GLN A 27 6.22 5.03 -21.92
CA GLN A 27 5.04 4.74 -21.11
C GLN A 27 4.25 6.03 -20.81
N ASP A 28 2.93 5.91 -20.62
CA ASP A 28 2.12 7.04 -20.12
C ASP A 28 2.38 7.24 -18.62
N PHE A 29 3.13 8.29 -18.29
CA PHE A 29 3.44 8.64 -16.91
C PHE A 29 2.19 8.80 -16.03
N ASN A 30 1.08 9.34 -16.56
CA ASN A 30 -0.14 9.51 -15.77
C ASN A 30 -0.77 8.17 -15.42
N GLU A 31 -0.68 7.19 -16.32
CA GLU A 31 -1.17 5.84 -16.06
C GLU A 31 -0.27 5.10 -15.06
N VAL A 32 1.05 5.22 -15.19
CA VAL A 32 2.05 4.74 -14.20
C VAL A 32 1.77 5.34 -12.83
N LYS A 33 1.53 6.65 -12.77
CA LYS A 33 1.18 7.35 -11.53
C LYS A 33 -0.12 6.81 -10.93
N ARG A 34 -1.18 6.67 -11.73
CA ARG A 34 -2.46 6.10 -11.26
C ARG A 34 -2.30 4.71 -10.65
N TRP A 35 -1.44 3.88 -11.25
CA TRP A 35 -1.27 2.48 -10.84
C TRP A 35 -0.34 2.27 -9.66
N TYR A 36 0.71 3.07 -9.51
CA TYR A 36 1.82 2.74 -8.61
C TYR A 36 2.28 3.86 -7.66
N ASP A 37 1.64 5.03 -7.68
CA ASP A 37 1.88 6.14 -6.73
C ASP A 37 1.29 5.86 -5.33
N GLY A 38 1.36 6.81 -4.41
CA GLY A 38 0.54 6.84 -3.20
C GLY A 38 1.28 6.54 -1.91
N TYR A 39 2.60 6.33 -1.95
CA TYR A 39 3.43 6.28 -0.75
C TYR A 39 4.15 7.60 -0.55
N LEU A 40 3.49 8.50 0.17
CA LEU A 40 4.11 9.74 0.60
C LEU A 40 4.99 9.49 1.82
N LEU A 41 6.30 9.50 1.62
CA LEU A 41 7.30 9.40 2.67
C LEU A 41 7.97 10.75 2.84
N LYS A 42 7.62 11.44 3.93
CA LYS A 42 8.00 12.84 4.16
C LYS A 42 7.46 13.71 3.00
N ASP A 43 8.34 14.23 2.15
CA ASP A 43 7.99 15.09 1.01
C ASP A 43 8.14 14.36 -0.33
N TYR A 44 8.39 13.05 -0.32
CA TYR A 44 8.66 12.25 -1.51
C TYR A 44 7.51 11.29 -1.80
N GLN A 45 7.00 11.33 -3.04
CA GLN A 45 6.26 10.22 -3.59
C GLN A 45 7.24 9.11 -3.95
N VAL A 46 7.03 7.94 -3.38
CA VAL A 46 7.88 6.77 -3.59
C VAL A 46 7.10 5.66 -4.26
N TYR A 47 7.67 5.13 -5.34
CA TYR A 47 7.09 4.08 -6.16
C TYR A 47 7.83 2.76 -5.91
N ASN A 48 7.08 1.65 -5.96
CA ASN A 48 7.64 0.30 -5.82
C ASN A 48 8.58 -0.01 -7.00
N PRO A 49 9.87 -0.32 -6.77
CA PRO A 49 10.82 -0.59 -7.86
C PRO A 49 10.43 -1.73 -8.78
N ARG A 50 9.86 -2.81 -8.23
CA ARG A 50 9.43 -3.97 -9.02
C ARG A 50 8.30 -3.58 -9.96
N ALA A 51 7.33 -2.81 -9.47
CA ALA A 51 6.18 -2.37 -10.28
C ALA A 51 6.63 -1.43 -11.41
N VAL A 52 7.42 -0.40 -11.09
CA VAL A 52 7.96 0.56 -12.07
C VAL A 52 8.79 -0.16 -13.13
N VAL A 53 9.81 -0.93 -12.74
CA VAL A 53 10.67 -1.63 -13.71
C VAL A 53 9.86 -2.59 -14.58
N SER A 54 8.87 -3.27 -14.01
CA SER A 54 8.07 -4.23 -14.77
C SER A 54 7.19 -3.54 -15.82
N VAL A 55 6.54 -2.42 -15.50
CA VAL A 55 5.75 -1.69 -16.50
C VAL A 55 6.63 -1.06 -17.57
N MET A 56 7.82 -0.54 -17.22
CA MET A 56 8.75 0.02 -18.20
C MET A 56 9.25 -1.05 -19.19
N LEU A 57 9.55 -2.26 -18.71
CA LEU A 57 10.10 -3.32 -19.56
C LEU A 57 9.05 -4.14 -20.31
N ARG A 58 7.82 -4.24 -19.78
CA ARG A 58 6.78 -5.13 -20.32
C ARG A 58 5.58 -4.39 -20.91
N GLY A 59 5.37 -3.12 -20.54
CA GLY A 59 4.18 -2.34 -20.92
C GLY A 59 2.87 -2.85 -20.30
N GLU A 60 2.95 -3.69 -19.27
CA GLU A 60 1.79 -4.32 -18.64
C GLU A 60 1.54 -3.72 -17.26
N PHE A 61 0.32 -3.23 -17.05
CA PHE A 61 -0.17 -2.82 -15.73
C PHE A 61 -0.80 -4.00 -15.01
N LYS A 62 -0.23 -4.37 -13.87
CA LYS A 62 -0.76 -5.45 -13.04
C LYS A 62 -0.30 -5.32 -11.60
N SER A 63 -0.98 -6.03 -10.72
CA SER A 63 -0.53 -6.17 -9.34
C SER A 63 0.62 -7.17 -9.21
N TYR A 64 1.56 -6.84 -8.33
CA TYR A 64 2.68 -7.68 -7.93
C TYR A 64 2.59 -8.13 -6.46
N TRP A 65 1.55 -7.72 -5.73
CA TRP A 65 1.41 -8.00 -4.30
C TRP A 65 0.75 -9.34 -3.99
N SER A 66 -0.23 -9.78 -4.80
CA SER A 66 -0.86 -11.11 -4.69
C SER A 66 0.13 -12.26 -4.83
N GLU A 67 1.26 -12.04 -5.52
CA GLU A 67 2.31 -13.03 -5.71
C GLU A 67 3.27 -13.13 -4.50
N THR A 68 3.02 -12.40 -3.40
CA THR A 68 3.93 -12.35 -2.25
C THR A 68 3.39 -13.13 -1.05
N ALA A 69 4.29 -13.70 -0.25
CA ALA A 69 3.95 -14.37 1.02
C ALA A 69 3.21 -13.47 2.04
N SER A 70 3.26 -12.15 1.83
CA SER A 70 2.53 -11.19 2.66
C SER A 70 1.02 -11.19 2.41
N TYR A 71 0.56 -11.59 1.21
CA TYR A 71 -0.85 -11.70 0.88
C TYR A 71 -1.56 -12.76 1.73
N ASP A 72 -0.95 -13.95 1.84
CA ASP A 72 -1.45 -15.05 2.68
C ASP A 72 -1.50 -14.68 4.17
N ALA A 73 -0.69 -13.71 4.60
CA ALA A 73 -0.69 -13.22 5.98
C ALA A 73 -1.82 -12.22 6.27
N ILE A 74 -2.21 -11.38 5.29
CA ILE A 74 -3.20 -10.31 5.52
C ILE A 74 -4.65 -10.78 5.36
N VAL A 75 -4.93 -11.70 4.42
CA VAL A 75 -6.31 -12.13 4.12
C VAL A 75 -7.01 -12.74 5.34
N PRO A 76 -6.36 -13.62 6.14
CA PRO A 76 -6.96 -14.13 7.37
C PRO A 76 -7.27 -13.01 8.38
N LEU A 77 -6.38 -12.02 8.53
CA LEU A 77 -6.57 -10.90 9.46
C LEU A 77 -7.75 -10.01 9.05
N ILE A 78 -7.89 -9.74 7.75
CA ILE A 78 -9.03 -9.00 7.19
C ILE A 78 -10.34 -9.74 7.48
N ASN A 79 -10.35 -11.07 7.30
CA ASN A 79 -11.53 -11.90 7.52
C ASN A 79 -11.88 -12.09 9.00
N MET A 80 -10.93 -12.03 9.92
CA MET A 80 -11.20 -11.97 11.36
C MET A 80 -11.97 -10.69 11.74
N ASN A 81 -11.88 -9.64 10.93
CA ASN A 81 -12.67 -8.41 11.04
C ASN A 81 -12.62 -7.74 12.44
N TYR A 82 -11.45 -7.72 13.07
CA TYR A 82 -11.23 -7.05 14.36
C TYR A 82 -11.77 -5.62 14.33
N ASP A 83 -12.61 -5.28 15.30
CA ASP A 83 -13.20 -3.94 15.50
C ASP A 83 -13.72 -3.26 14.22
N GLY A 84 -14.31 -4.03 13.30
CA GLY A 84 -14.85 -3.50 12.03
C GLY A 84 -13.78 -3.19 10.98
N LEU A 85 -12.61 -3.84 11.03
CA LEU A 85 -11.53 -3.69 10.05
C LEU A 85 -12.00 -3.76 8.60
N LYS A 86 -12.88 -4.71 8.26
CA LYS A 86 -13.37 -4.89 6.89
C LYS A 86 -14.17 -3.67 6.42
N THR A 87 -14.98 -3.09 7.30
CA THR A 87 -15.70 -1.84 7.03
C THR A 87 -14.73 -0.67 6.80
N ALA A 88 -13.68 -0.56 7.61
CA ALA A 88 -12.64 0.45 7.42
C ALA A 88 -11.90 0.29 6.08
N ILE A 89 -11.62 -0.95 5.65
CA ILE A 89 -11.00 -1.20 4.34
C ILE A 89 -11.95 -0.80 3.20
N ILE A 90 -13.24 -1.13 3.29
CA ILE A 90 -14.25 -0.72 2.28
C ILE A 90 -14.37 0.81 2.19
N GLU A 91 -14.33 1.50 3.33
CA GLU A 91 -14.31 2.96 3.37
C GLU A 91 -13.07 3.51 2.64
N MET A 92 -11.88 2.97 2.89
CA MET A 92 -10.66 3.38 2.17
C MET A 92 -10.69 3.02 0.66
N LEU A 93 -11.33 1.90 0.29
CA LEU A 93 -11.58 1.55 -1.12
C LEU A 93 -12.51 2.55 -1.82
N SER A 94 -13.27 3.35 -1.09
CA SER A 94 -14.07 4.46 -1.62
C SER A 94 -13.28 5.77 -1.75
N GLY A 95 -11.99 5.76 -1.39
CA GLY A 95 -11.09 6.92 -1.44
C GLY A 95 -10.99 7.70 -0.12
N ALA A 96 -11.64 7.25 0.94
CA ALA A 96 -11.54 7.90 2.25
C ALA A 96 -10.24 7.52 2.99
N GLU A 97 -9.91 8.28 4.03
CA GLU A 97 -8.80 8.01 4.93
C GLU A 97 -9.34 7.61 6.31
N VAL A 98 -8.78 6.57 6.93
CA VAL A 98 -9.24 6.06 8.24
C VAL A 98 -8.18 6.33 9.32
N LYS A 99 -8.60 6.89 10.46
CA LYS A 99 -7.70 7.10 11.61
C LYS A 99 -7.13 5.79 12.13
N VAL A 100 -5.83 5.79 12.43
CA VAL A 100 -5.12 4.62 12.97
C VAL A 100 -4.16 5.04 14.08
N ASN A 101 -4.22 4.35 15.23
CA ASN A 101 -3.24 4.48 16.28
C ASN A 101 -2.09 3.48 16.08
N THR A 102 -0.97 3.94 15.53
CA THR A 102 0.18 3.07 15.24
C THR A 102 1.01 2.68 16.47
N ALA A 103 0.76 3.29 17.63
CA ALA A 103 1.54 3.07 18.85
C ALA A 103 1.23 1.72 19.54
N THR A 104 0.12 1.06 19.18
CA THR A 104 -0.28 -0.22 19.78
C THR A 104 0.47 -1.41 19.18
N PHE A 105 0.95 -1.28 17.94
CA PHE A 105 1.60 -2.36 17.21
C PHE A 105 3.05 -2.58 17.69
N LYS A 106 3.33 -3.78 18.19
CA LYS A 106 4.64 -4.15 18.77
C LYS A 106 5.59 -4.85 17.80
N ASN A 107 5.36 -4.71 16.49
CA ASN A 107 6.15 -5.38 15.45
C ASN A 107 6.21 -6.91 15.60
N ASP A 108 5.14 -7.50 16.11
CA ASP A 108 4.96 -8.93 16.30
C ASP A 108 3.57 -9.33 15.80
N THR A 109 3.53 -10.27 14.87
CA THR A 109 2.30 -10.77 14.25
C THR A 109 1.53 -11.74 15.15
N VAL A 110 2.16 -12.29 16.20
CA VAL A 110 1.52 -13.18 17.19
C VAL A 110 0.61 -12.40 18.14
N ASN A 111 0.86 -11.10 18.31
CA ASN A 111 0.18 -10.23 19.29
C ASN A 111 -0.74 -9.18 18.65
N ILE A 112 -1.30 -9.44 17.48
CA ILE A 112 -2.33 -8.58 16.88
C ILE A 112 -3.61 -8.68 17.73
N LYS A 113 -4.09 -7.54 18.26
CA LYS A 113 -5.22 -7.52 19.21
C LYS A 113 -6.44 -6.76 18.73
N ASN A 114 -6.25 -5.82 17.81
CA ASN A 114 -7.28 -4.87 17.41
C ASN A 114 -7.08 -4.44 15.95
N LYS A 115 -8.05 -3.69 15.43
CA LYS A 115 -8.00 -3.13 14.08
C LYS A 115 -6.74 -2.31 13.80
N ASP A 116 -6.31 -1.47 14.75
CA ASP A 116 -5.19 -0.55 14.54
C ASP A 116 -3.85 -1.29 14.42
N ASP A 117 -3.69 -2.42 15.11
CA ASP A 117 -2.53 -3.31 14.95
C ASP A 117 -2.48 -3.89 13.53
N VAL A 118 -3.63 -4.34 12.99
CA VAL A 118 -3.70 -4.88 11.63
C VAL A 118 -3.43 -3.79 10.60
N LEU A 119 -4.05 -2.61 10.73
CA LEU A 119 -3.81 -1.49 9.83
C LEU A 119 -2.34 -1.05 9.85
N THR A 120 -1.72 -1.01 11.03
CA THR A 120 -0.30 -0.68 11.16
C THR A 120 0.60 -1.73 10.50
N TYR A 121 0.26 -3.01 10.66
CA TYR A 121 0.96 -4.09 9.98
C TYR A 121 0.84 -3.99 8.45
N MET A 122 -0.35 -3.70 7.92
CA MET A 122 -0.58 -3.48 6.49
C MET A 122 0.20 -2.27 5.95
N ILE A 123 0.32 -1.19 6.72
CA ILE A 123 1.18 -0.04 6.38
C ILE A 123 2.66 -0.46 6.29
N HIS A 124 3.14 -1.29 7.22
CA HIS A 124 4.52 -1.77 7.21
C HIS A 124 4.82 -2.68 6.01
N LEU A 125 3.85 -3.49 5.60
CA LEU A 125 3.95 -4.34 4.43
C LEU A 125 3.79 -3.58 3.12
N GLY A 126 3.30 -2.34 3.14
CA GLY A 126 3.06 -1.54 1.94
C GLY A 126 1.67 -1.73 1.33
N TYR A 127 0.73 -2.41 1.98
CA TYR A 127 -0.66 -2.51 1.50
C TYR A 127 -1.51 -1.27 1.82
N LEU A 128 -1.00 -0.34 2.62
CA LEU A 128 -1.68 0.91 2.91
C LEU A 128 -0.66 2.05 2.94
N GLY A 129 -1.05 3.19 2.40
CA GLY A 129 -0.36 4.45 2.62
C GLY A 129 -0.66 4.98 4.03
N TYR A 130 0.24 5.79 4.57
CA TYR A 130 0.06 6.42 5.88
C TYR A 130 0.30 7.92 5.81
N ASN A 131 -0.70 8.70 6.18
CA ASN A 131 -0.57 10.14 6.32
C ASN A 131 -0.12 10.46 7.75
N GLU A 132 1.15 10.83 7.90
CA GLU A 132 1.73 11.10 9.21
C GLU A 132 1.11 12.32 9.90
N ASN A 133 0.68 13.33 9.16
CA ASN A 133 0.08 14.55 9.70
C ASN A 133 -1.33 14.28 10.24
N LYS A 134 -2.13 13.53 9.48
CA LYS A 134 -3.50 13.18 9.85
C LYS A 134 -3.57 11.94 10.72
N LYS A 135 -2.50 11.15 10.85
CA LYS A 135 -2.48 9.84 11.53
C LYS A 135 -3.58 8.91 10.98
N THR A 136 -3.63 8.81 9.65
CA THR A 136 -4.65 8.06 8.91
C THR A 136 -4.00 7.09 7.92
N ALA A 137 -4.67 5.97 7.67
CA ALA A 137 -4.35 5.02 6.61
C ALA A 137 -5.25 5.26 5.38
N PHE A 138 -4.75 4.89 4.20
CA PHE A 138 -5.50 4.97 2.94
C PHE A 138 -5.00 3.94 1.92
N VAL A 139 -5.80 3.67 0.88
CA VAL A 139 -5.38 2.85 -0.26
C VAL A 139 -4.54 3.71 -1.21
N PRO A 140 -3.25 3.39 -1.43
CA PRO A 140 -2.31 4.28 -2.09
C PRO A 140 -2.53 4.38 -3.61
N ASN A 141 -2.91 3.29 -4.27
CA ASN A 141 -3.00 3.23 -5.73
C ASN A 141 -3.95 2.15 -6.22
N GLU A 142 -4.08 2.06 -7.55
CA GLU A 142 -4.95 1.11 -8.22
C GLU A 142 -4.50 -0.35 -8.04
N GLU A 143 -3.19 -0.62 -8.00
CA GLU A 143 -2.66 -1.96 -7.75
C GLU A 143 -3.18 -2.51 -6.41
N ILE A 144 -3.00 -1.76 -5.33
CA ILE A 144 -3.45 -2.16 -3.99
C ILE A 144 -4.97 -2.16 -3.88
N ARG A 145 -5.67 -1.25 -4.57
CA ARG A 145 -7.14 -1.21 -4.59
C ARG A 145 -7.71 -2.52 -5.09
N GLN A 146 -7.16 -3.06 -6.18
CA GLN A 146 -7.61 -4.34 -6.74
C GLN A 146 -7.39 -5.49 -5.77
N GLU A 147 -6.20 -5.56 -5.15
CA GLU A 147 -5.87 -6.59 -4.17
C GLU A 147 -6.78 -6.56 -2.94
N LEU A 148 -7.02 -5.38 -2.36
CA LEU A 148 -7.87 -5.26 -1.19
C LEU A 148 -9.34 -5.51 -1.52
N THR A 149 -9.80 -5.20 -2.74
CA THR A 149 -11.14 -5.56 -3.21
C THR A 149 -11.31 -7.07 -3.20
N VAL A 150 -10.37 -7.79 -3.81
CA VAL A 150 -10.38 -9.26 -3.82
C VAL A 150 -10.31 -9.84 -2.41
N ALA A 151 -9.43 -9.32 -1.56
CA ALA A 151 -9.27 -9.78 -0.19
C ALA A 151 -10.56 -9.61 0.64
N VAL A 152 -11.25 -8.47 0.49
CA VAL A 152 -12.53 -8.20 1.17
C VAL A 152 -13.65 -9.09 0.62
N GLU A 153 -13.66 -9.42 -0.66
CA GLU A 153 -14.66 -10.32 -1.25
C GLU A 153 -14.40 -11.80 -0.93
N SER A 154 -13.14 -12.18 -0.71
CA SER A 154 -12.74 -13.54 -0.37
C SER A 154 -13.36 -13.98 0.96
N LYS A 155 -14.21 -15.01 0.92
CA LYS A 155 -14.62 -15.73 2.13
C LYS A 155 -13.61 -16.85 2.36
N LEU A 156 -13.18 -17.05 3.60
CA LEU A 156 -12.46 -18.26 4.00
C LEU A 156 -13.27 -19.46 3.50
N ARG A 157 -12.65 -20.28 2.65
CA ARG A 157 -13.21 -21.58 2.24
C ARG A 157 -13.13 -22.57 3.40
#